data_AF-A0A970F3S3-F1
#
_entry.id   AF-A0A970F3S3-F1
#
_cell.length_a   1.000
_cell.length_b   1.000
_cell.length_c   1.000
_cell.angle_alpha   90.00
_cell.angle_beta   90.00
_cell.angle_gamma   90.00
#
_symmetry.space_group_name_H-M   'P 1'
#
loop_
_entity.id
_entity.type
_entity.pdbx_description
1 polymer ?
#
loop_
_entity_poly.entity_id
_entity_poly.type
_entity_poly.pdbx_seq_one_letter_code
_entity_poly.pdbx_strand_id
1 'polypeptide(L)' 'MARFKNITPTESWFATEQLHKEQLCLKKCGVYLNQVQDPQLKGAVQKMMDTCQRHVNSLQEIVGQSGTTMM' A
#
# COMPACT_ATOMS: atom_id res chain seq x y z
N MET A 1 4.19 0.65 -17.99
CA MET A 1 3.29 0.45 -16.83
C MET A 1 1.97 -0.09 -17.34
N ALA A 2 1.47 -1.19 -16.75
CA ALA A 2 0.20 -1.78 -17.16
C ALA A 2 -0.94 -0.91 -16.62
N ARG A 3 -1.72 -0.30 -17.52
CA ARG A 3 -2.89 0.51 -17.15
C ARG A 3 -4.07 -0.45 -16.99
N PHE A 4 -4.59 -0.60 -15.78
CA PHE A 4 -5.76 -1.43 -15.50
C PHE A 4 -7.00 -0.73 -16.05
N LYS A 5 -7.37 -1.02 -17.29
CA LYS A 5 -8.61 -0.50 -17.90
C LYS A 5 -9.79 -1.34 -17.42
N ASN A 6 -10.90 -0.68 -17.10
CA ASN A 6 -12.21 -1.31 -16.78
C ASN A 6 -12.23 -2.13 -15.48
N ILE A 7 -11.73 -1.56 -14.38
CA ILE A 7 -11.86 -2.17 -13.05
C ILE A 7 -13.34 -2.17 -12.63
N THR A 8 -13.84 -3.32 -12.22
CA THR A 8 -15.20 -3.48 -11.70
C THR A 8 -15.36 -2.80 -10.32
N PRO A 9 -16.59 -2.45 -9.89
CA PRO A 9 -16.80 -1.91 -8.55
C PRO A 9 -16.25 -2.80 -7.43
N THR A 10 -16.37 -4.12 -7.58
CA THR A 10 -15.85 -5.11 -6.62
C THR A 10 -14.33 -5.10 -6.55
N GLU A 11 -13.64 -5.08 -7.70
CA GLU A 11 -12.18 -4.98 -7.73
C GLU A 11 -11.68 -3.64 -7.17
N SER A 12 -12.41 -2.55 -7.44
CA SER A 12 -12.13 -1.25 -6.83
C SER A 12 -12.26 -1.29 -5.31
N TRP A 13 -13.30 -1.96 -4.78
CA TRP A 13 -13.47 -2.14 -3.35
C TRP A 13 -12.33 -2.95 -2.73
N PHE A 14 -11.94 -4.08 -3.35
CA PHE A 14 -10.79 -4.86 -2.89
C PHE A 14 -9.48 -4.07 -2.91
N ALA A 15 -9.23 -3.28 -3.96
CA ALA A 15 -8.05 -2.42 -4.06
C ALA A 15 -8.05 -1.34 -2.96
N THR A 16 -9.22 -0.76 -2.66
CA THR A 16 -9.39 0.23 -1.59
C THR A 16 -9.12 -0.40 -0.22
N GLU A 17 -9.67 -1.58 0.05
CA GLU A 17 -9.43 -2.30 1.31
C GLU A 17 -7.95 -2.70 1.45
N GLN A 18 -7.31 -3.13 0.37
CA GLN A 18 -5.89 -3.44 0.40
C GLN A 18 -5.04 -2.18 0.64
N LEU A 19 -5.42 -1.04 0.05
CA LEU A 19 -4.76 0.24 0.29
C LEU A 19 -4.80 0.62 1.78
N HIS A 20 -5.96 0.48 2.43
CA HIS A 20 -6.09 0.75 3.87
C HIS A 20 -5.19 -0.17 4.72
N LYS A 21 -5.10 -1.46 4.36
CA LYS A 21 -4.24 -2.43 5.05
C LYS A 21 -2.76 -2.09 4.92
N GLU A 22 -2.31 -1.71 3.72
CA GLU A 22 -0.91 -1.31 3.48
C GLU A 22 -0.55 -0.02 4.21
N GLN A 23 -1.45 0.96 4.25
CA GLN A 23 -1.27 2.18 5.04
C GLN A 23 -1.17 1.88 6.55
N LEU A 24 -1.96 0.95 7.07
CA LEU A 24 -1.84 0.49 8.45
C LEU A 24 -0.49 -0.21 8.70
N CYS A 25 -0.03 -1.04 7.75
CA CYS A 25 1.26 -1.69 7.84
C CYS A 25 2.42 -0.68 7.87
N LEU A 26 2.39 0.34 7.01
CA LEU A 26 3.34 1.47 7.02
C LEU A 26 3.43 2.15 8.39
N LYS A 27 2.26 2.49 8.98
CA LYS A 27 2.20 3.09 10.32
C LYS A 27 2.85 2.19 11.36
N LYS A 28 2.56 0.89 11.33
CA LYS A 28 3.18 -0.10 12.23
C LYS A 28 4.69 -0.18 12.03
N CYS A 29 5.18 -0.21 10.79
CA CYS A 29 6.61 -0.19 10.49
C CYS A 29 7.31 1.04 11.08
N GLY A 30 6.70 2.23 10.94
CA GLY A 30 7.22 3.45 11.55
C GLY A 30 7.33 3.37 13.08
N VAL A 31 6.33 2.78 13.74
CA VAL A 31 6.39 2.51 15.18
C VAL A 31 7.51 1.53 15.53
N TYR A 32 7.64 0.43 14.79
CA TYR A 32 8.66 -0.59 15.05
C TYR A 32 10.08 -0.06 14.82
N LEU A 33 10.32 0.76 13.79
CA LEU A 33 11.64 1.37 13.55
C LEU A 33 12.13 2.24 14.71
N ASN A 34 11.21 2.86 15.45
CA ASN A 34 11.52 3.66 16.62
C ASN A 34 11.78 2.82 17.89
N GLN A 35 11.29 1.58 17.93
CA GLN A 35 11.38 0.71 19.10
C GLN A 35 12.50 -0.35 18.99
N VAL A 36 12.79 -0.80 17.77
CA VAL A 36 13.79 -1.84 17.51
C VAL A 36 15.20 -1.29 17.72
N GLN A 37 15.94 -1.93 18.62
CA GLN A 37 17.34 -1.62 18.90
C GLN A 37 18.30 -2.48 18.09
N ASP A 38 17.91 -3.72 17.77
CA ASP A 38 18.73 -4.64 16.99
C ASP A 38 18.90 -4.13 15.54
N PRO A 39 20.15 -3.95 15.04
CA PRO A 39 20.38 -3.41 13.71
C PRO A 39 19.83 -4.27 12.56
N GLN A 40 19.87 -5.60 12.70
CA GLN A 40 19.42 -6.50 11.64
C GLN A 40 17.89 -6.47 11.51
N LEU A 41 17.19 -6.54 12.64
CA LEU A 41 15.74 -6.39 12.71
C LEU A 41 15.31 -5.00 12.23
N LYS A 42 16.03 -3.94 12.59
CA LYS A 42 15.75 -2.59 12.09
C LYS A 42 15.85 -2.54 10.56
N GLY A 43 16.87 -3.17 9.99
CA GLY A 43 17.01 -3.32 8.54
C GLY A 43 15.88 -4.10 7.89
N ALA A 44 15.38 -5.16 8.54
CA ALA A 44 14.25 -5.93 8.06
C ALA A 44 12.94 -5.11 8.06
N VAL A 45 12.69 -4.36 9.15
CA VAL A 45 11.52 -3.47 9.25
C VAL A 45 11.60 -2.36 8.20
N GLN A 46 12.77 -1.79 7.93
CA GLN A 46 12.94 -0.78 6.88
C GLN A 46 12.56 -1.34 5.50
N LYS A 47 13.05 -2.54 5.15
CA LYS A 47 12.70 -3.19 3.87
C LYS A 47 11.20 -3.47 3.74
N MET A 48 10.54 -3.81 4.85
CA MET A 48 9.08 -3.99 4.89
C MET A 48 8.37 -2.66 4.66
N MET A 49 8.82 -1.58 5.32
CA MET A 49 8.30 -0.22 5.12
C MET A 49 8.39 0.21 3.65
N ASP A 50 9.56 0.02 3.02
CA ASP A 50 9.79 0.37 1.62
C ASP A 50 8.88 -0.43 0.67
N THR A 51 8.61 -1.70 1.01
CA THR A 51 7.70 -2.56 0.25
C THR A 51 6.26 -2.09 0.37
N CYS A 52 5.78 -1.82 1.59
CA CYS A 52 4.44 -1.27 1.82
C CYS A 52 4.25 0.08 1.12
N GLN A 53 5.28 0.94 1.09
CA GLN A 53 5.20 2.21 0.37
C GLN A 53 5.03 2.02 -1.15
N ARG A 54 5.75 1.07 -1.76
CA ARG A 54 5.55 0.72 -3.18
C ARG A 54 4.16 0.17 -3.44
N HIS A 55 3.63 -0.65 -2.53
CA HIS A 55 2.26 -1.18 -2.64
C HIS A 55 1.23 -0.06 -2.54
N VAL A 56 1.36 0.86 -1.58
CA VAL A 56 0.48 2.03 -1.45
C VAL A 56 0.46 2.85 -2.73
N ASN A 57 1.63 3.18 -3.29
CA ASN A 57 1.70 3.98 -4.51
C ASN A 57 0.98 3.28 -5.67
N SER A 58 1.23 1.97 -5.85
CA SER A 58 0.58 1.17 -6.90
C SER A 58 -0.94 1.09 -6.71
N LEU A 59 -1.41 0.89 -5.47
CA LEU A 59 -2.83 0.79 -5.15
C LEU A 59 -3.55 2.13 -5.26
N GLN A 60 -2.89 3.25 -4.95
CA GLN A 60 -3.43 4.59 -5.16
C GLN A 60 -3.67 4.87 -6.65
N GLU A 61 -2.78 4.43 -7.53
CA GLU A 61 -2.98 4.53 -8.98
C GLU A 61 -4.20 3.72 -9.44
N ILE A 62 -4.41 2.53 -8.88
CA ILE A 62 -5.55 1.64 -9.18
C ILE A 62 -6.87 2.26 -8.70
N VAL A 63 -6.92 2.68 -7.43
CA VAL A 63 -8.13 3.29 -6.84
C VAL A 63 -8.48 4.62 -7.49
N GLY A 64 -7.48 5.45 -7.83
CA GLY A 64 -7.69 6.71 -8.53
C GLY A 64 -8.27 6.56 -9.94
N GLN A 65 -7.99 5.44 -10.62
CA GLN A 65 -8.57 5.13 -11.93
C GLN A 65 -10.04 4.72 -11.84
N SER A 66 -10.44 4.06 -10.76
CA SER A 66 -11.83 3.58 -10.56
C SER A 66 -12.86 4.70 -10.42
N GLY A 67 -12.46 5.90 -9.99
CA GLY A 67 -13.36 7.06 -9.85
C GLY A 67 -13.78 7.72 -11.17
N THR A 68 -13.14 7.37 -12.30
CA THR A 68 -13.37 8.04 -13.59
C THR A 68 -14.35 7.30 -14.51
N THR A 69 -14.73 6.06 -14.18
CA THR A 69 -15.52 5.19 -15.08
C THR A 69 -17.06 5.38 -14.93
N MET A 70 -17.52 6.29 -14.09
CA MET A 70 -18.95 6.54 -13.84
C MET A 70 -19.35 8.01 -14.15
N MET A 71 -19.04 8.47 -15.37
CA MET A 71 -19.72 9.61 -16.00
C MET A 71 -20.04 9.27 -17.46
#